data_AF-A0A3R6NA96-F1
#
_entry.id   AF-A0A3R6NA96-F1
#
_cell.length_a   1.000
_cell.length_b   1.000
_cell.length_c   1.000
_cell.angle_alpha   90.00
_cell.angle_beta   90.00
_cell.angle_gamma   90.00
#
_symmetry.space_group_name_H-M   'P 1'
#
loop_
_entity.id
_entity.type
_entity.pdbx_description
1 polymer ?
#
loop_
_entity_poly.entity_id
_entity_poly.type
_entity_poly.pdbx_seq_one_letter_code
_entity_poly.pdbx_strand_id
1 'polypeptide(L)' 'MENKIKSKLRNVEYNASEAIRILDPFQAALYWNHDVEPLDIYPSRDFKTQKALIVFVFRRSETKEVFDLWCKRELK' A
#
# COMPACT_ATOMS: atom_id res chain seq x y z
N MET A 1 -6.71 -0.50 22.87
CA MET A 1 -5.65 -1.40 22.37
C MET A 1 -5.51 -1.14 20.90
N GLU A 2 -4.38 -0.59 20.46
CA GLU A 2 -4.09 -0.50 19.02
C GLU A 2 -3.83 -1.92 18.52
N ASN A 3 -4.66 -2.40 17.60
CA ASN A 3 -4.47 -3.70 16.96
C ASN A 3 -3.28 -3.60 16.00
N LYS A 4 -2.11 -4.02 16.48
CA LYS A 4 -0.92 -4.19 15.65
C LYS A 4 -1.11 -5.38 14.71
N ILE A 5 -0.84 -5.16 13.44
CA ILE A 5 -0.85 -6.16 12.39
C ILE A 5 0.59 -6.59 12.14
N LYS A 6 0.85 -7.90 12.19
CA LYS A 6 2.13 -8.45 11.78
C LYS A 6 2.10 -8.68 10.27
N SER A 7 2.98 -7.99 9.55
CA SER A 7 3.11 -8.19 8.09
C SER A 7 3.52 -9.63 7.78
N LYS A 8 2.97 -10.17 6.70
CA LYS A 8 3.33 -11.50 6.20
C LYS A 8 4.51 -11.45 5.22
N LEU A 9 4.67 -10.33 4.52
CA LEU A 9 5.76 -10.12 3.57
C LEU A 9 7.06 -9.68 4.27
N ARG A 10 6.94 -8.81 5.27
CA ARG A 10 8.06 -8.23 5.99
C ARG A 10 7.96 -8.59 7.47
N ASN A 11 9.09 -8.80 8.13
CA ASN A 11 9.12 -9.03 9.58
C ASN A 11 8.94 -7.70 10.36
N VAL A 12 7.86 -6.97 10.04
CA VAL A 12 7.52 -5.67 10.62
C VAL A 12 6.09 -5.70 11.15
N GLU A 13 5.84 -4.90 12.18
CA GLU A 13 4.50 -4.65 12.70
C GLU A 13 4.05 -3.26 12.30
N TYR A 14 2.75 -3.10 12.03
CA TYR A 14 2.16 -1.81 11.73
C TYR A 14 0.73 -1.71 12.27
N ASN A 15 0.30 -0.49 12.55
CA ASN A 15 -1.07 -0.19 12.90
C ASN A 15 -1.91 0.08 11.64
N ALA A 16 -3.18 -0.30 11.67
CA ALA A 16 -4.10 0.01 10.56
C ALA A 16 -4.28 1.53 10.32
N SER A 17 -4.07 2.36 11.36
CA SER A 17 -4.18 3.82 11.30
C SER A 17 -3.01 4.51 10.60
N GLU A 18 -1.82 3.89 10.58
CA GLU A 18 -0.61 4.42 9.92
C GLU A 18 -0.38 3.83 8.53
N ALA A 19 -1.22 2.89 8.11
CA ALA A 19 -1.11 2.20 6.83
C ALA A 19 -2.18 2.68 5.84
N ILE A 20 -1.80 2.74 4.56
CA ILE A 20 -2.73 2.91 3.44
C ILE A 20 -2.75 1.65 2.58
N ARG A 21 -3.87 1.43 1.89
CA ARG A 21 -4.05 0.33 0.95
C ARG A 21 -4.18 0.88 -0.46
N ILE A 22 -3.33 0.40 -1.35
CA ILE A 22 -3.36 0.71 -2.77
C ILE A 22 -3.79 -0.55 -3.50
N LEU A 23 -4.82 -0.43 -4.35
CA LEU A 23 -5.37 -1.54 -5.13
C LEU A 23 -4.94 -1.49 -6.59
N ASP A 24 -4.50 -0.33 -7.07
CA ASP A 24 -3.96 -0.15 -8.41
C ASP A 24 -2.50 -0.63 -8.46
N PRO A 25 -2.20 -1.74 -9.17
CA PRO A 25 -0.83 -2.24 -9.28
C PRO A 25 0.12 -1.24 -9.95
N PHE A 26 -0.38 -0.36 -10.83
CA PHE A 26 0.46 0.64 -11.50
C PHE A 26 0.94 1.69 -10.52
N GLN A 27 0.04 2.24 -9.70
CA GLN A 27 0.41 3.16 -8.62
C GLN A 27 1.40 2.51 -7.64
N ALA A 28 1.13 1.26 -7.22
CA ALA A 28 2.00 0.54 -6.30
C ALA A 28 3.41 0.32 -6.87
N ALA A 29 3.52 -0.02 -8.16
CA ALA A 29 4.81 -0.19 -8.83
C ALA A 29 5.61 1.11 -8.89
N LEU A 30 4.96 2.23 -9.19
CA LEU A 30 5.62 3.53 -9.18
C LEU A 30 6.10 3.94 -7.78
N TYR A 31 5.33 3.64 -6.73
CA TYR A 31 5.77 3.95 -5.36
C TYR A 31 7.02 3.14 -5.03
N TRP A 32 7.04 1.87 -5.41
CA TRP A 32 8.18 0.98 -5.18
C TRP A 32 9.43 1.43 -5.96
N ASN A 33 9.27 1.90 -7.20
CA ASN A 33 10.38 2.46 -7.99
C ASN A 33 10.96 3.76 -7.40
N HIS A 34 10.22 4.44 -6.52
CA HIS A 34 10.64 5.64 -5.81
C HIS A 34 11.00 5.32 -4.34
N ASP A 35 11.54 4.14 -4.10
CA ASP A 35 12.04 3.66 -2.79
C ASP A 35 11.00 3.61 -1.66
N VAL A 36 9.71 3.68 -1.98
CA VAL A 36 8.62 3.47 -1.01
C VAL A 36 8.14 2.03 -1.13
N GLU A 37 8.71 1.14 -0.32
CA GLU A 37 8.39 -0.29 -0.35
C GLU A 37 7.07 -0.62 0.36
N PRO A 38 6.32 -1.62 -0.11
CA PRO A 38 5.13 -2.08 0.60
C PRO A 38 5.51 -2.71 1.95
N LEU A 39 4.72 -2.40 2.98
CA LEU A 39 4.76 -3.06 4.28
C LEU A 39 4.28 -4.51 4.17
N ASP A 40 3.24 -4.76 3.39
CA ASP A 40 2.64 -6.08 3.20
C ASP A 40 1.93 -6.16 1.84
N ILE A 41 1.76 -7.39 1.33
CA ILE A 41 1.01 -7.66 0.09
C ILE A 41 0.18 -8.91 0.31
N TYR A 42 -1.12 -8.83 0.04
CA TYR A 42 -2.01 -9.98 0.18
C TYR A 42 -3.17 -9.99 -0.82
N PRO A 43 -3.66 -11.17 -1.22
CA PRO A 43 -4.84 -11.28 -2.07
C PRO A 43 -6.10 -10.97 -1.26
N SER A 44 -7.10 -10.38 -1.92
CA SER A 44 -8.45 -10.17 -1.41
C SER A 44 -9.47 -10.28 -2.54
N ARG A 45 -10.73 -9.93 -2.26
CA ARG A 45 -11.80 -9.86 -3.26
C ARG A 45 -12.46 -8.49 -3.24
N ASP A 46 -12.76 -7.97 -4.42
CA ASP A 46 -13.62 -6.79 -4.56
C ASP A 46 -15.02 -7.12 -4.03
N PHE A 47 -15.55 -6.30 -3.12
CA PHE A 47 -16.81 -6.62 -2.45
C PHE A 47 -18.03 -6.60 -3.38
N LYS A 48 -17.96 -5.85 -4.49
CA LYS A 48 -19.07 -5.72 -5.45
C LYS A 48 -19.03 -6.82 -6.51
N THR A 49 -17.86 -7.05 -7.09
CA THR A 49 -17.67 -7.93 -8.25
C THR A 49 -17.16 -9.31 -7.88
N GLN A 50 -16.72 -9.52 -6.63
CA GLN A 50 -16.12 -10.75 -6.11
C GLN A 50 -14.84 -11.20 -6.84
N LYS A 51 -14.32 -10.38 -7.76
CA LYS A 51 -13.08 -10.65 -8.49
C LYS A 51 -11.90 -10.59 -7.52
N ALA A 52 -10.92 -11.45 -7.75
CA ALA A 52 -9.67 -11.44 -7.02
C ALA A 52 -8.92 -10.13 -7.30
N LEU A 53 -8.33 -9.55 -6.24
CA LEU A 53 -7.47 -8.38 -6.33
C LEU A 53 -6.27 -8.56 -5.40
N ILE A 54 -5.21 -7.79 -5.67
CA ILE A 54 -4.04 -7.72 -4.80
C ILE A 54 -4.11 -6.40 -4.03
N VAL A 55 -3.91 -6.47 -2.72
CA VAL A 55 -3.82 -5.30 -1.86
C VAL A 55 -2.35 -5.05 -1.55
N PHE A 56 -1.87 -3.86 -1.88
CA PHE A 56 -0.55 -3.37 -1.48
C PHE A 56 -0.71 -2.44 -0.27
N VAL A 57 -0.02 -2.75 0.82
CA VAL A 57 -0.05 -1.94 2.03
C VAL A 57 1.22 -1.11 2.10
N PHE A 58 1.10 0.20 2.31
CA PHE A 58 2.24 1.10 2.47
C PHE A 58 2.11 1.91 3.76
N ARG A 59 3.24 2.36 4.30
CA ARG A 59 3.23 3.27 5.45
C ARG A 59 2.85 4.68 4.98
N ARG A 60 1.82 5.26 5.57
CA ARG A 60 1.27 6.56 5.19
C ARG A 60 2.28 7.70 5.26
N SER A 61 3.18 7.67 6.26
CA SER A 61 4.22 8.69 6.43
C SER A 61 5.25 8.67 5.31
N GLU A 62 5.53 7.49 4.75
CA GLU A 62 6.54 7.29 3.70
C GLU A 62 5.96 7.60 2.31
N THR A 63 4.64 7.51 2.14
CA THR A 63 3.99 7.69 0.85
C THR A 63 3.69 9.15 0.48
N LYS A 64 3.95 10.12 1.38
CA LYS A 64 3.45 11.49 1.22
C LYS A 64 3.96 12.15 -0.06
N GLU A 65 5.27 12.07 -0.32
CA GLU A 65 5.90 12.69 -1.47
C GLU A 65 5.46 12.05 -2.80
N VAL A 66 5.53 10.71 -2.88
CA VAL A 66 5.08 9.96 -4.07
C VAL A 66 3.57 10.10 -4.32
N PHE A 67 2.77 10.33 -3.28
CA PHE A 67 1.35 10.64 -3.42
C PHE A 67 1.11 12.01 -4.03
N ASP A 68 1.85 13.04 -3.61
CA ASP A 68 1.75 14.37 -4.19
C ASP A 68 2.15 14.35 -5.68
N LEU A 69 3.24 13.65 -6.03
CA LEU A 69 3.68 13.45 -7.42
C LEU A 69 2.65 12.67 -8.24
N TRP A 70 2.05 11.63 -7.67
CA TRP A 70 0.99 10.84 -8.31
C TRP A 70 -0.23 11.71 -8.62
N CYS A 71 -0.69 12.51 -7.65
CA CYS A 71 -1.80 13.43 -7.84
C CYS A 71 -1.55 14.46 -8.94
N LYS A 72 -0.30 14.93 -9.10
CA LYS A 72 0.12 15.85 -10.17
C LYS A 72 0.37 15.16 -11.52
N ARG A 73 0.32 13.82 -11.58
CA ARG A 73 0.72 13.01 -12.76
C ARG A 73 2.20 13.21 -13.14
N GLU A 74 3.04 13.48 -12.15
CA GLU A 74 4.47 13.71 -12.29
C GLU A 74 5.31 12.50 -11.83
N LEU A 75 4.69 11.52 -11.18
CA LEU A 75 5.34 10.26 -10.80
C LEU A 75 5.58 9.38 -12.03
N LYS A 76 6.83 8.97 -12.27
CA LYS A 76 7.27 8.24 -13.48
C LYS A 76 8.15 7.06 -13.15
#